data_AF-A0A0V0W6I0-F1
#
_entry.id   AF-A0A0V0W6I0-F1
#
_cell.length_a   1.000
_cell.length_b   1.000
_cell.length_c   1.000
_cell.angle_alpha   90.00
_cell.angle_beta   90.00
_cell.angle_gamma   90.00
#
_symmetry.space_group_name_H-M   'P 1'
#
loop_
_entity.id
_entity.type
_entity.pdbx_description
1 polymer ?
#
loop_
_entity_poly.entity_id
_entity_poly.type
_entity_poly.pdbx_seq_one_letter_code
_entity_poly.pdbx_strand_id
1 'polypeptide(L)'
;MKFKRDGNEVSVAEYFRDVYGPLKYPNLPLVQVGSKSKPIYVPVELCQVANCQRYNKLKACQTTSIIRFASTDAPTRILKCIDMVKNSNFNSDPFLKSFGVQIKAEPMIVDGRVLPPPRLEYGKGNGGRQIILTLKDGAWNFLNLLLELKCRTDPHCNGPLRRAGSSASSTRFLARPSLFGDGPVLTVPRVSYQFLSCAFLIALRQ
;
A
#
# COMPACT_ATOMS: atom_id res chain seq x y z
N MET A 1 -12.70 -27.42 -30.11
CA MET A 1 -11.49 -28.07 -29.54
C MET A 1 -11.79 -29.54 -29.32
N LYS A 2 -10.93 -30.44 -29.81
CA LYS A 2 -11.09 -31.90 -29.66
C LYS A 2 -9.88 -32.49 -28.95
N PHE A 3 -10.08 -33.58 -28.23
CA PHE A 3 -9.01 -34.31 -27.56
C PHE A 3 -9.24 -35.83 -27.73
N LYS A 4 -8.17 -36.62 -27.64
CA LYS A 4 -8.26 -38.07 -27.73
C LYS A 4 -8.72 -38.67 -26.41
N ARG A 5 -9.79 -39.45 -26.46
CA ARG A 5 -10.33 -40.27 -25.36
C ARG A 5 -10.56 -41.68 -25.91
N ASP A 6 -9.94 -42.68 -25.29
CA ASP A 6 -10.11 -44.10 -25.66
C ASP A 6 -9.88 -44.40 -27.16
N GLY A 7 -8.91 -43.71 -27.77
CA GLY A 7 -8.57 -43.84 -29.19
C GLY A 7 -9.40 -42.97 -30.14
N ASN A 8 -10.50 -42.37 -29.67
CA ASN A 8 -11.40 -41.53 -30.48
C ASN A 8 -11.21 -40.03 -30.19
N GLU A 9 -11.37 -39.18 -31.20
CA GLU A 9 -11.38 -37.73 -31.01
C GLU A 9 -12.76 -37.24 -30.59
N VAL A 10 -12.87 -36.71 -29.37
CA VAL A 10 -14.11 -36.20 -28.79
C VAL A 10 -13.97 -34.70 -28.55
N SER A 11 -15.03 -33.93 -28.82
CA SER A 11 -15.04 -32.51 -28.47
C SER A 11 -15.27 -32.32 -26.97
N VAL A 12 -14.79 -31.18 -26.43
CA VAL A 12 -15.03 -30.86 -25.01
C VAL A 12 -16.53 -30.77 -24.70
N ALA A 13 -17.34 -30.19 -25.59
CA ALA A 13 -18.78 -30.09 -25.38
C ALA A 13 -19.47 -31.46 -25.37
N GLU A 14 -19.10 -32.38 -26.26
CA GLU A 14 -19.61 -33.76 -26.29
C GLU A 14 -19.20 -34.50 -25.01
N TYR A 15 -17.94 -34.42 -24.60
CA TYR A 15 -17.46 -35.05 -23.37
C TYR A 15 -18.25 -34.60 -22.15
N PHE A 16 -18.44 -33.29 -21.98
CA PHE A 16 -19.18 -32.77 -20.84
C PHE A 16 -20.66 -33.13 -20.92
N ARG A 17 -21.28 -33.12 -22.10
CA ARG A 17 -22.66 -33.57 -22.31
C ARG A 17 -22.86 -35.02 -21.89
N ASP A 18 -21.92 -35.89 -22.22
CA ASP A 18 -22.05 -37.33 -21.98
C ASP A 18 -21.71 -37.73 -20.54
N VAL A 19 -20.75 -37.05 -19.89
CA VAL A 19 -20.26 -37.41 -18.54
C VAL A 19 -20.97 -36.64 -17.42
N TYR A 20 -21.31 -35.37 -17.63
CA TYR A 20 -21.84 -34.49 -16.58
C TYR A 20 -23.23 -33.95 -16.92
N GLY A 21 -23.40 -33.41 -18.13
CA GLY A 21 -24.62 -32.78 -18.61
C GLY A 21 -24.33 -31.73 -19.70
N PRO A 22 -25.34 -31.34 -20.48
CA PRO A 22 -25.16 -30.41 -21.59
C PRO A 22 -24.71 -29.03 -21.10
N LEU A 23 -23.67 -28.49 -21.74
CA LEU A 23 -23.20 -27.13 -21.50
C LEU A 23 -24.25 -26.12 -21.99
N LYS A 24 -24.49 -25.05 -21.21
CA LYS A 24 -25.43 -24.00 -21.61
C LYS A 24 -24.86 -23.11 -22.71
N TYR A 25 -23.55 -22.87 -22.66
CA TYR A 25 -22.86 -21.97 -23.58
C TYR A 25 -21.66 -22.66 -24.24
N PRO A 26 -21.90 -23.61 -25.17
CA PRO A 26 -20.82 -24.39 -25.80
C PRO A 26 -19.89 -23.55 -26.68
N ASN A 27 -20.31 -22.35 -27.09
CA ASN A 27 -19.55 -21.45 -27.95
C ASN A 27 -18.56 -20.55 -27.17
N LEU A 28 -18.55 -20.60 -25.83
CA LEU A 28 -17.62 -19.82 -25.03
C LEU A 28 -16.19 -20.40 -25.09
N PRO A 29 -15.16 -19.56 -24.87
CA PRO A 29 -13.78 -20.04 -24.80
C PRO A 29 -13.60 -21.00 -23.63
N LEU A 30 -12.66 -21.93 -23.82
CA LEU A 30 -12.24 -22.88 -22.79
C LEU A 30 -11.07 -22.29 -22.00
N VAL A 31 -11.03 -22.60 -20.71
CA VAL A 31 -9.90 -22.30 -19.84
C VAL A 31 -8.89 -23.43 -19.95
N GLN A 32 -7.67 -23.12 -20.37
CA GLN A 32 -6.56 -24.08 -20.32
C GLN A 32 -5.90 -24.01 -18.94
N VAL A 33 -5.89 -25.13 -18.23
CA VAL A 33 -5.17 -25.31 -16.98
C VAL A 33 -4.09 -26.39 -17.13
N GLY A 34 -3.16 -26.44 -16.18
CA GLY A 34 -2.03 -27.38 -16.22
C GLY A 34 -0.84 -26.87 -17.03
N SER A 35 0.08 -27.78 -17.35
CA SER A 35 1.31 -27.47 -18.10
C SER A 35 1.04 -27.38 -19.60
N LYS A 36 1.88 -26.65 -20.34
CA LYS A 36 1.84 -26.60 -21.81
C LYS A 36 1.99 -27.98 -22.45
N SER A 37 2.72 -28.89 -21.80
CA SER A 37 2.94 -30.28 -22.27
C SER A 37 1.72 -31.18 -22.05
N LYS A 38 0.90 -30.90 -21.04
CA LYS A 38 -0.29 -31.69 -20.69
C LYS A 38 -1.43 -30.71 -20.37
N PRO A 39 -1.99 -30.05 -21.40
CA PRO A 39 -3.04 -29.08 -21.20
C PRO A 39 -4.35 -29.76 -20.84
N ILE A 40 -5.08 -29.20 -19.88
CA ILE A 40 -6.43 -29.61 -19.51
C ILE A 40 -7.36 -28.46 -19.89
N TYR A 41 -8.44 -28.78 -20.60
CA TYR A 41 -9.40 -27.78 -21.06
C TYR A 41 -10.70 -27.88 -20.28
N VAL A 42 -11.10 -26.78 -19.64
CA VAL A 42 -12.29 -26.71 -18.79
C VAL A 42 -13.22 -25.62 -19.34
N PRO A 43 -14.52 -25.90 -19.54
CA PRO A 43 -15.51 -24.88 -19.88
C PRO A 43 -15.54 -23.75 -18.85
N VAL A 44 -15.55 -22.49 -19.30
CA VAL A 44 -15.54 -21.33 -18.40
C VAL A 44 -16.76 -21.28 -17.47
N GLU A 45 -17.89 -21.85 -17.89
CA GLU A 45 -19.12 -21.95 -17.09
C GLU A 45 -18.98 -22.83 -15.84
N LEU A 46 -17.97 -23.71 -15.81
CA LEU A 46 -17.67 -24.58 -14.67
C LEU A 46 -16.53 -24.04 -13.79
N CYS A 47 -15.93 -22.91 -14.16
CA CYS A 47 -14.80 -22.32 -13.45
C CYS A 47 -15.26 -21.27 -12.44
N GLN A 48 -14.78 -21.38 -11.20
CA GLN A 48 -14.91 -20.33 -10.18
C GLN A 48 -13.54 -19.77 -9.81
N VAL A 49 -13.46 -18.45 -9.63
CA VAL A 49 -12.22 -17.82 -9.14
C VAL A 49 -12.04 -18.19 -7.68
N ALA A 50 -10.89 -18.78 -7.34
CA ALA A 50 -10.62 -19.15 -5.96
C ALA A 50 -10.56 -17.91 -5.05
N ASN A 51 -11.00 -18.08 -3.81
CA ASN A 51 -11.02 -17.00 -2.83
C ASN A 51 -9.61 -16.55 -2.45
N CYS A 52 -9.51 -15.31 -1.94
CA CYS A 52 -8.29 -14.74 -1.36
C CYS A 52 -7.09 -14.64 -2.33
N GLN A 53 -7.32 -14.55 -3.64
CA GLN A 53 -6.26 -14.26 -4.59
C GLN A 53 -5.87 -12.77 -4.56
N ARG A 54 -4.60 -12.48 -4.31
CA ARG A 54 -4.08 -11.11 -4.31
C ARG A 54 -4.06 -10.52 -5.73
N TYR A 55 -4.61 -9.33 -5.88
CA TYR A 55 -4.57 -8.57 -7.12
C TYR A 55 -3.44 -7.52 -7.10
N ASN A 56 -2.62 -7.46 -8.15
CA ASN A 56 -1.35 -6.71 -8.12
C ASN A 56 -1.40 -5.32 -8.77
N LYS A 57 -2.32 -5.05 -9.71
CA LYS A 57 -2.34 -3.78 -10.47
C LYS A 57 -3.76 -3.25 -10.67
N LEU A 58 -4.07 -2.12 -10.04
CA LEU A 58 -5.38 -1.49 -10.11
C LEU A 58 -5.45 -0.44 -11.22
N LYS A 59 -6.63 -0.29 -11.84
CA LYS A 59 -6.92 0.83 -12.75
C LYS A 59 -7.15 2.12 -11.94
N ALA A 60 -6.90 3.29 -12.54
CA ALA A 60 -7.03 4.58 -11.85
C ALA A 60 -8.38 4.77 -11.13
N CYS A 61 -9.50 4.44 -11.78
CA CYS A 61 -10.82 4.52 -11.15
C CYS A 61 -10.97 3.59 -9.94
N GLN A 62 -10.44 2.36 -10.02
CA GLN A 62 -10.46 1.39 -8.92
C GLN A 62 -9.59 1.88 -7.75
N THR A 63 -8.41 2.42 -8.05
CA THR A 63 -7.52 3.02 -7.06
C THR A 63 -8.21 4.15 -6.30
N THR A 64 -8.89 5.06 -7.00
CA THR A 64 -9.65 6.15 -6.37
C THR A 64 -10.75 5.62 -5.44
N SER A 65 -11.48 4.59 -5.86
CA SER A 65 -12.51 3.97 -5.01
C SER A 65 -11.92 3.33 -3.76
N ILE A 66 -10.79 2.62 -3.88
CA ILE A 66 -10.08 2.02 -2.74
C ILE A 66 -9.55 3.10 -1.80
N ILE A 67 -8.97 4.18 -2.33
CA ILE A 67 -8.50 5.31 -1.52
C ILE A 67 -9.66 5.92 -0.74
N ARG A 68 -10.79 6.19 -1.39
CA ARG A 68 -11.98 6.74 -0.73
C ARG A 68 -12.51 5.81 0.36
N PHE A 69 -12.53 4.51 0.11
CA PHE A 69 -12.98 3.51 1.08
C PHE A 69 -12.01 3.37 2.28
N ALA A 70 -10.70 3.40 2.02
CA ALA A 70 -9.67 3.22 3.04
C ALA A 70 -9.37 4.50 3.84
N SER A 71 -9.67 5.67 3.27
CA SER A 71 -9.49 6.97 3.93
C SER A 71 -10.59 7.18 4.96
N THR A 72 -10.27 6.90 6.21
CA THR A 72 -11.17 7.12 7.35
C THR A 72 -10.58 8.15 8.30
N ASP A 73 -11.43 8.92 8.94
CA ASP A 73 -11.05 9.82 10.03
C ASP A 73 -10.42 9.05 11.20
N ALA A 74 -9.61 9.76 12.00
CA ALA A 74 -8.87 9.18 13.11
C ALA A 74 -9.77 8.49 14.16
N PRO A 75 -10.84 9.10 14.69
CA PRO A 75 -11.67 8.45 15.71
C PRO A 75 -12.38 7.21 15.17
N THR A 76 -12.93 7.26 13.95
CA THR A 76 -13.55 6.08 13.31
C THR A 76 -12.54 4.95 13.11
N ARG A 77 -11.30 5.27 12.72
CA ARG A 77 -10.25 4.26 12.57
C ARG A 77 -9.91 3.59 13.90
N ILE A 78 -9.85 4.34 14.99
CA ILE A 78 -9.60 3.78 16.33
C ILE A 78 -10.70 2.81 16.72
N LEU A 79 -11.97 3.18 16.55
CA LEU A 79 -13.11 2.31 16.84
C LEU A 79 -13.05 1.00 16.03
N LYS A 80 -12.78 1.10 14.72
CA LYS A 80 -12.60 -0.07 13.84
C LYS A 80 -11.49 -1.01 14.32
N CYS A 81 -10.37 -0.45 14.81
CA CYS A 81 -9.28 -1.26 15.38
C CYS A 81 -9.72 -1.98 16.65
N ILE A 82 -10.41 -1.30 17.56
CA ILE A 82 -10.93 -1.92 18.80
C ILE A 82 -11.90 -3.05 18.46
N ASP A 83 -12.84 -2.80 17.55
CA ASP A 83 -13.82 -3.81 17.14
C ASP A 83 -13.15 -5.02 16.48
N MET A 84 -12.13 -4.80 15.64
CA MET A 84 -11.36 -5.87 15.02
C MET A 84 -10.67 -6.75 16.07
N VAL A 85 -10.04 -6.15 17.08
CA VAL A 85 -9.36 -6.90 18.16
C VAL A 85 -10.36 -7.68 19.00
N LYS A 86 -11.51 -7.08 19.34
CA LYS A 86 -12.60 -7.76 20.06
C LYS A 86 -13.14 -8.96 19.28
N ASN A 87 -13.41 -8.79 17.99
CA ASN A 87 -13.97 -9.83 17.13
C ASN A 87 -12.98 -10.95 16.81
N SER A 88 -11.67 -10.67 16.89
CA SER A 88 -10.63 -11.68 16.63
C SER A 88 -10.46 -12.68 17.78
N ASN A 89 -10.94 -12.35 18.99
CA ASN A 89 -10.93 -13.21 20.18
C ASN A 89 -9.57 -13.89 20.45
N PHE A 90 -8.47 -13.15 20.33
CA PHE A 90 -7.11 -13.70 20.43
C PHE A 90 -6.85 -14.47 21.74
N ASN A 91 -7.42 -14.02 22.86
CA ASN A 91 -7.25 -14.68 24.15
C ASN A 91 -7.90 -16.07 24.22
N SER A 92 -8.74 -16.44 23.25
CA SER A 92 -9.31 -17.79 23.14
C SER A 92 -8.42 -18.76 22.36
N ASP A 93 -7.44 -18.27 21.60
CA ASP A 93 -6.56 -19.07 20.76
C ASP A 93 -5.70 -20.02 21.61
N PRO A 94 -5.82 -21.36 21.42
CA PRO A 94 -5.01 -22.34 22.14
C PRO A 94 -3.50 -22.14 21.98
N PHE A 95 -3.06 -21.63 20.82
CA PHE A 95 -1.66 -21.36 20.56
C PHE A 95 -1.16 -20.20 21.42
N LEU A 96 -1.84 -19.06 21.42
CA LEU A 96 -1.43 -17.91 22.25
C LEU A 96 -1.45 -18.23 23.74
N LYS A 97 -2.42 -19.04 24.19
CA LYS A 97 -2.48 -19.53 25.57
C LYS A 97 -1.29 -20.39 25.95
N SER A 98 -0.80 -21.25 25.06
CA SER A 98 0.35 -22.13 25.37
C SER A 98 1.64 -21.34 25.58
N PHE A 99 1.79 -20.18 24.91
CA PHE A 99 2.89 -19.24 25.14
C PHE A 99 2.63 -18.27 26.32
N GLY A 100 1.48 -18.36 27.00
CA GLY A 100 1.12 -17.45 28.09
C GLY A 100 0.89 -16.00 27.65
N VAL A 101 0.62 -15.76 26.36
CA VAL A 101 0.41 -14.42 25.80
C VAL A 101 -1.06 -14.02 25.96
N GLN A 102 -1.30 -12.81 26.47
CA GLN A 102 -2.62 -12.20 26.57
C GLN A 102 -2.64 -10.82 25.90
N ILE A 103 -3.69 -10.54 25.15
CA ILE A 103 -3.87 -9.30 24.39
C ILE A 103 -5.04 -8.51 25.00
N LYS A 104 -4.78 -7.27 25.39
CA LYS A 104 -5.81 -6.34 25.86
C LYS A 104 -6.54 -5.73 24.65
N ALA A 105 -7.87 -5.66 24.71
CA ALA A 105 -8.69 -5.10 23.63
C ALA A 105 -8.72 -3.56 23.60
N GLU A 106 -8.24 -2.91 24.66
CA GLU A 106 -8.20 -1.46 24.78
C GLU A 106 -6.86 -0.90 24.28
N PRO A 107 -6.86 0.23 23.56
CA PRO A 107 -5.62 0.91 23.16
C PRO A 107 -4.81 1.35 24.40
N MET A 108 -3.49 1.31 24.28
CA MET A 108 -2.60 1.85 25.29
C MET A 108 -2.67 3.39 25.29
N ILE A 109 -2.83 3.99 26.46
CA ILE A 109 -2.79 5.45 26.65
C ILE A 109 -1.33 5.83 26.91
N VAL A 110 -0.84 6.81 26.14
CA VAL A 110 0.54 7.30 26.23
C VAL A 110 0.51 8.82 26.30
N ASP A 111 1.29 9.39 27.22
CA ASP A 111 1.44 10.83 27.35
C ASP A 111 2.33 11.38 26.24
N GLY A 112 1.80 12.35 25.50
CA GLY A 112 2.51 13.07 24.45
C GLY A 112 2.72 14.53 24.81
N ARG A 113 3.68 15.19 24.16
CA ARG A 113 3.87 16.63 24.22
C ARG A 113 3.89 17.24 22.83
N VAL A 114 3.23 18.39 22.68
CA VAL A 114 3.27 19.18 21.45
C VAL A 114 4.41 20.18 21.56
N LEU A 115 5.43 20.05 20.71
CA LEU A 115 6.54 20.98 20.68
C LEU A 115 6.10 22.30 20.04
N PRO A 116 6.61 23.45 20.53
CA PRO A 116 6.32 24.73 19.90
C PRO A 116 6.86 24.72 18.47
N PRO A 117 6.13 25.32 17.51
CA PRO A 117 6.60 25.39 16.14
C PRO A 117 7.90 26.21 16.05
N PRO A 118 8.86 25.82 15.18
CA PRO A 118 10.01 26.66 14.90
C PRO A 118 9.59 27.96 14.21
N ARG A 119 10.41 29.00 14.38
CA ARG A 119 10.26 30.26 13.65
C ARG A 119 10.82 30.09 12.26
N LEU A 120 10.06 30.50 11.25
CA LEU A 120 10.55 30.56 9.88
C LEU A 120 10.91 32.00 9.53
N GLU A 121 12.14 32.20 9.08
CA GLU A 121 12.64 33.51 8.67
C GLU A 121 12.93 33.48 7.16
N TYR A 122 12.42 34.47 6.43
CA TYR A 122 12.68 34.67 5.00
C TYR A 122 13.30 36.04 4.76
N GLY A 123 14.33 36.08 3.90
CA GLY A 123 14.94 37.32 3.41
C GLY A 123 14.05 38.02 2.38
N LYS A 124 13.96 39.36 2.45
CA LYS A 124 13.29 40.18 1.43
C LYS A 124 14.34 40.71 0.44
N GLY A 125 14.15 40.45 -0.86
CA GLY A 125 14.96 41.10 -1.90
C GLY A 125 14.92 42.63 -1.78
N ASN A 126 16.06 43.27 -1.96
CA ASN A 126 16.27 44.74 -1.95
C ASN A 126 15.97 45.44 -0.62
N GLY A 127 16.65 45.05 0.46
CA GLY A 127 16.82 45.89 1.66
C GLY A 127 15.59 46.07 2.55
N GLY A 128 14.57 45.21 2.42
CA GLY A 128 13.37 45.26 3.27
C GLY A 128 13.45 44.39 4.53
N ARG A 129 12.56 44.67 5.51
CA ARG A 129 12.44 43.93 6.79
C ARG A 129 12.27 42.41 6.59
N GLN A 130 12.93 41.63 7.45
CA GLN A 130 12.80 40.17 7.58
C GLN A 130 11.34 39.76 7.83
N ILE A 131 10.87 38.71 7.14
CA ILE A 131 9.51 38.18 7.33
C ILE A 131 9.61 36.96 8.26
N ILE A 132 9.01 37.08 9.44
CA ILE A 132 8.90 35.99 10.41
C ILE A 132 7.52 35.35 10.25
N LEU A 133 7.47 34.06 9.90
CA LEU A 133 6.24 33.31 9.79
C LEU A 133 6.04 32.40 11.00
N THR A 134 4.81 32.38 11.52
CA THR A 134 4.38 31.43 12.54
C THR A 134 3.68 30.27 11.84
N LEU A 135 4.20 29.05 12.05
CA LEU A 135 3.60 27.83 11.53
C LEU A 135 2.26 27.56 12.21
N LYS A 136 1.24 27.20 11.43
CA LYS A 136 -0.03 26.69 11.93
C LYS A 136 -0.15 25.23 11.51
N ASP A 137 -0.34 24.33 12.48
CA ASP A 137 -0.50 22.87 12.25
C ASP A 137 0.61 22.24 11.38
N GLY A 138 1.85 22.73 11.52
CA GLY A 138 2.99 22.24 10.75
C GLY A 138 2.97 22.63 9.26
N ALA A 139 2.09 23.54 8.84
CA ALA A 139 2.01 24.07 7.48
C ALA A 139 2.43 25.55 7.40
N TRP A 140 2.97 25.95 6.24
CA TRP A 140 3.25 27.32 5.89
C TRP A 140 2.96 27.59 4.41
N ASN A 141 2.65 28.84 4.08
CA ASN A 141 2.43 29.30 2.72
C ASN A 141 3.58 30.20 2.26
N PHE A 142 3.99 30.06 1.00
CA PHE A 142 5.05 30.87 0.39
C PHE A 142 4.56 32.18 -0.25
N LEU A 143 3.25 32.47 -0.15
CA LEU A 143 2.67 33.67 -0.72
C LEU A 143 3.37 34.91 -0.14
N ASN A 144 3.97 35.73 -1.02
CA ASN A 144 4.75 36.94 -0.71
C ASN A 144 6.16 36.73 -0.11
N LEU A 145 6.76 35.55 -0.25
CA LEU A 145 8.15 35.28 0.17
C LEU A 145 9.08 35.19 -1.05
N LEU A 146 10.19 35.94 -1.02
CA LEU A 146 11.30 35.71 -1.95
C LEU A 146 12.22 34.65 -1.34
N LEU A 147 12.53 33.61 -2.10
CA LEU A 147 13.54 32.63 -1.70
C LEU A 147 14.90 33.32 -1.73
N GLU A 148 15.65 33.23 -0.64
CA GLU A 148 16.98 33.83 -0.50
C GLU A 148 18.06 33.10 -1.33
N LEU A 149 17.68 32.08 -2.09
CA LEU A 149 18.55 31.40 -3.03
C LEU A 149 18.57 32.15 -4.37
N LYS A 150 19.49 33.11 -4.48
CA LYS A 150 19.90 33.67 -5.78
C LYS A 150 20.63 32.59 -6.59
N CYS A 151 19.90 31.75 -7.31
CA CYS A 151 20.48 31.05 -8.46
C CYS A 151 20.73 32.10 -9.55
N ARG A 152 21.99 32.52 -9.71
CA ARG A 152 22.37 33.47 -10.75
C ARG A 152 22.21 32.78 -12.09
N THR A 153 21.15 33.09 -12.84
CA THR A 153 21.03 32.67 -14.24
C THR A 153 22.05 33.47 -15.04
N ASP A 154 23.00 32.79 -15.66
CA ASP A 154 24.04 33.41 -16.50
C ASP A 154 23.38 34.20 -17.66
N PRO A 155 23.62 35.52 -17.78
CA PRO A 155 23.05 36.34 -18.85
C PRO A 155 23.51 35.96 -20.27
N HIS A 156 24.59 35.18 -20.40
CA HIS A 156 25.13 34.77 -21.71
C HIS A 156 24.59 33.44 -22.24
N CYS A 157 23.72 32.76 -21.48
CA CYS A 157 23.08 31.52 -21.96
C CYS A 157 21.78 31.82 -22.73
N ASN A 158 21.89 32.15 -24.02
CA ASN A 158 20.76 32.21 -24.98
C ASN A 158 20.38 30.82 -25.55
N GLY A 159 20.66 29.73 -24.83
CA GLY A 159 20.19 28.40 -25.20
C GLY A 159 18.77 28.17 -24.66
N PRO A 160 17.93 27.32 -25.29
CA PRO A 160 16.67 26.93 -24.69
C PRO A 160 16.97 26.34 -23.32
N LEU A 161 16.41 26.95 -22.27
CA LEU A 161 16.46 26.38 -20.93
C LEU A 161 16.02 24.92 -21.07
N ARG A 162 16.91 23.97 -20.77
CA ARG A 162 16.49 22.56 -20.64
C ARG A 162 15.33 22.62 -19.66
N ARG A 163 14.15 22.13 -20.08
CA ARG A 163 12.99 22.01 -19.20
C ARG A 163 13.45 21.30 -17.93
N ALA A 164 13.77 22.08 -16.90
CA ALA A 164 13.77 21.58 -15.54
C ALA A 164 12.31 21.22 -15.34
N GLY A 165 12.01 19.92 -15.38
CA GLY A 165 10.66 19.45 -15.14
C GLY A 165 10.20 20.10 -13.85
N SER A 166 9.09 20.84 -13.89
CA SER A 166 8.40 21.30 -12.69
C SER A 166 7.90 20.08 -11.93
N SER A 167 8.80 19.42 -11.21
CA SER A 167 8.43 18.69 -10.01
C SER A 167 8.35 19.75 -8.93
N ALA A 168 7.19 20.40 -8.84
CA ALA A 168 6.75 20.96 -7.57
C ALA A 168 6.46 19.77 -6.63
N SER A 169 7.51 19.05 -6.24
CA SER A 169 7.43 18.16 -5.10
C SER A 169 7.26 19.07 -3.89
N SER A 170 6.07 18.99 -3.29
CA SER A 170 5.85 19.33 -1.90
C SER A 170 6.91 18.61 -1.07
N THR A 171 8.06 19.24 -0.91
CA THR A 171 9.19 18.69 -0.18
C THR A 171 8.88 18.96 1.27
N ARG A 172 8.10 18.05 1.87
CA ARG A 172 8.12 17.83 3.30
C ARG A 172 9.57 17.50 3.64
N PHE A 173 10.30 18.46 4.18
CA PHE A 173 11.57 18.21 4.87
C PHE A 173 11.26 17.37 6.10
N LEU A 174 11.16 16.05 5.93
CA LEU A 174 11.34 15.11 7.01
C LEU A 174 12.84 15.05 7.28
N ALA A 175 13.34 15.99 8.08
CA ALA A 175 14.58 15.77 8.81
C ALA A 175 14.29 14.66 9.83
N ARG A 176 14.57 13.41 9.46
CA ARG A 176 14.76 12.33 10.41
C ARG A 176 16.20 12.43 10.92
N PRO A 177 16.44 12.67 12.21
CA PRO A 177 17.75 12.41 12.79
C PRO A 177 17.96 10.90 12.77
N SER A 178 19.02 10.44 12.11
CA SER A 178 19.51 9.07 12.18
C SER A 178 20.16 8.83 13.55
N LEU A 179 19.42 8.25 14.48
CA LEU A 179 19.99 7.57 15.65
C LEU A 179 19.91 6.09 15.35
N PHE A 180 20.93 5.51 14.73
CA PHE A 180 21.40 4.13 14.89
C PHE A 180 22.42 3.84 13.78
N GLY A 181 23.65 3.51 14.22
CA GLY A 181 24.83 3.41 13.39
C GLY A 181 24.87 2.20 12.45
N ASP A 182 25.84 2.28 11.55
CA ASP A 182 26.17 1.31 10.52
C ASP A 182 26.59 -0.04 11.13
N GLY A 183 25.96 -1.12 10.64
CA GLY A 183 26.33 -2.51 10.95
C GLY A 183 25.75 -3.46 9.89
N PRO A 184 26.47 -4.55 9.53
CA PRO A 184 26.21 -5.29 8.30
C PRO A 184 24.95 -6.16 8.37
N VAL A 185 24.16 -6.13 7.29
CA VAL A 185 22.95 -6.95 7.11
C VAL A 185 23.36 -8.35 6.64
N LEU A 186 23.17 -9.36 7.49
CA LEU A 186 23.15 -10.76 7.09
C LEU A 186 21.82 -11.06 6.39
N THR A 187 21.90 -11.53 5.15
CA THR A 187 20.76 -11.96 4.34
C THR A 187 20.54 -13.46 4.48
N VAL A 188 19.35 -13.87 4.94
CA VAL A 188 18.78 -15.23 4.76
C VAL A 188 17.24 -15.17 4.91
N PRO A 189 16.47 -16.15 4.38
CA PRO A 189 15.53 -15.92 3.29
C PRO A 189 14.04 -15.81 3.69
N ARG A 190 13.26 -15.31 2.74
CA ARG A 190 11.79 -15.23 2.66
C ARG A 190 11.04 -16.35 3.40
N VAL A 191 10.21 -15.94 4.36
CA VAL A 191 8.95 -16.63 4.67
C VAL A 191 7.84 -15.58 4.72
N SER A 192 6.80 -15.85 3.93
CA SER A 192 5.66 -14.99 3.66
C SER A 192 4.62 -15.07 4.78
N TYR A 193 4.42 -13.98 5.53
CA TYR A 193 3.16 -13.70 6.20
C TYR A 193 2.86 -12.21 6.12
N GLN A 194 1.90 -11.86 5.27
CA GLN A 194 1.42 -10.49 5.11
C GLN A 194 0.24 -10.30 6.07
N PHE A 195 0.55 -10.09 7.36
CA PHE A 195 -0.42 -9.61 8.33
C PHE A 195 0.15 -8.37 9.02
N LEU A 196 -0.65 -7.30 8.94
CA LEU A 196 -0.68 -6.17 9.89
C LEU A 196 0.58 -5.30 9.99
N SER A 197 0.56 -4.19 9.23
CA SER A 197 1.19 -2.94 9.66
C SER A 197 0.43 -2.37 10.87
N CYS A 198 0.52 -3.03 12.03
CA CYS A 198 0.05 -2.54 13.33
C CYS A 198 0.67 -3.38 14.46
N ALA A 199 2.00 -3.37 14.59
CA ALA A 199 2.71 -3.71 15.83
C ALA A 199 4.20 -3.43 15.67
N PHE A 200 4.74 -2.49 16.46
CA PHE A 200 6.12 -2.30 16.94
C PHE A 200 6.14 -0.83 17.42
N LEU A 201 6.15 -0.51 18.71
CA LEU A 201 7.04 -1.00 19.77
C LEU A 201 6.32 -1.06 21.13
N ILE A 202 6.29 -2.26 21.73
CA ILE A 202 6.57 -2.43 23.15
C ILE A 202 8.04 -2.84 23.20
N ALA A 203 8.88 -2.04 23.84
CA ALA A 203 10.21 -2.46 24.25
C ALA A 203 10.37 -2.12 25.72
N LEU A 204 10.53 -3.20 26.49
CA LEU A 204 10.83 -3.27 27.91
C LEU A 204 12.00 -2.37 28.28
N ARG A 205 11.92 -1.73 29.45
CA ARG A 205 13.09 -1.54 30.31
C ARG A 205 12.70 -1.91 31.74
N GLN A 206 13.31 -3.01 32.20
CA GLN A 206 13.85 -3.09 33.56
C GLN A 206 14.96 -2.04 33.72
#